data_AF-A0A1E9G7L4-F1
#
_entry.id   AF-A0A1E9G7L4-F1
#
_cell.length_a   1.000
_cell.length_b   1.000
_cell.length_c   1.000
_cell.angle_alpha   90.00
_cell.angle_beta   90.00
_cell.angle_gamma   90.00
#
_symmetry.space_group_name_H-M   'P 1'
#
loop_
_entity.id
_entity.type
_entity.pdbx_description
1 polymer ?
#
loop_
_entity_poly.entity_id
_entity_poly.type
_entity_poly.pdbx_seq_one_letter_code
_entity_poly.pdbx_strand_id
1 'polypeptide(L)'
;MSVRKKTMIDSKKLPKEFIYMDDFSGEYSLATTRLTGEYIPADQNHPAYSAPIPDYAYLYDSVTSFVRELFNYIYYYSCQNYVLLASDIRGLKDPWSEDEIFFPAILDLFEEGKGWVITPDTRILSLHVLEGRPRITNSGQEVTEWKVRFDIHPEAKVYRKDTGEMHPIAEFDTRGLLRDGSIHGTMKTVSTKGENPIISFIPEGTNNASEEKTS
;
A
#
# COMPACT_ATOMS: atom_id res chain seq x y z
N MET A 1 17.47 28.12 2.15
CA MET A 1 16.22 27.35 2.02
C MET A 1 16.25 26.24 3.07
N SER A 2 15.40 26.34 4.10
CA SER A 2 15.31 25.28 5.12
C SER A 2 14.59 24.10 4.49
N VAL A 3 15.30 22.98 4.29
CA VAL A 3 14.68 21.70 3.97
C VAL A 3 13.77 21.36 5.15
N ARG A 4 12.46 21.56 5.02
CA ARG A 4 11.51 21.02 5.99
C ARG A 4 11.81 19.51 6.02
N LYS A 5 12.31 19.00 7.16
CA LYS A 5 12.27 17.56 7.43
C LYS A 5 10.83 17.13 7.15
N LYS A 6 10.61 16.29 6.13
CA LYS A 6 9.32 15.64 5.95
C LYS A 6 9.12 14.78 7.19
N THR A 7 8.32 15.28 8.13
CA THR A 7 7.94 14.55 9.33
C THR A 7 6.97 13.46 8.90
N MET A 8 7.28 12.20 9.23
CA MET A 8 6.35 11.10 9.06
C MET A 8 5.07 11.39 9.85
N ILE A 9 3.92 11.26 9.18
CA ILE A 9 2.60 11.39 9.77
C ILE A 9 2.26 10.05 10.43
N ASP A 10 2.04 10.10 11.74
CA ASP A 10 1.67 8.90 12.51
C ASP A 10 0.19 8.60 12.29
N SER A 11 -0.08 7.56 11.49
CA SER A 11 -1.43 7.10 11.17
C SER A 11 -2.27 6.87 12.44
N LYS A 12 -1.68 6.40 13.54
CA LYS A 12 -2.41 6.17 14.81
C LYS A 12 -2.91 7.44 15.49
N LYS A 13 -2.28 8.58 15.20
CA LYS A 13 -2.70 9.89 15.73
C LYS A 13 -3.63 10.63 14.78
N LEU A 14 -3.63 10.24 13.51
CA LEU A 14 -4.40 10.89 12.45
C LEU A 14 -5.91 11.03 12.79
N PRO A 15 -6.61 10.03 13.36
CA PRO A 15 -8.01 10.18 13.79
C PRO A 15 -8.29 11.33 14.77
N LYS A 16 -7.28 11.77 15.53
CA LYS A 16 -7.41 12.86 16.51
C LYS A 16 -6.92 14.21 15.98
N GLU A 17 -6.00 14.19 15.03
CA GLU A 17 -5.27 15.37 14.58
C GLU A 17 -5.82 15.94 13.26
N PHE A 18 -6.56 15.14 12.46
CA PHE A 18 -6.93 15.53 11.09
C PHE A 18 -7.73 16.84 10.99
N ILE A 19 -8.58 17.14 11.99
CA ILE A 19 -9.39 18.38 11.99
C ILE A 19 -8.53 19.66 12.08
N TYR A 20 -7.26 19.53 12.44
CA TYR A 20 -6.30 20.62 12.57
C TYR A 20 -5.26 20.62 11.44
N MET A 21 -5.35 19.70 10.48
CA MET A 21 -4.38 19.61 9.38
C MET A 21 -4.83 20.43 8.17
N ASP A 22 -3.96 21.35 7.74
CA ASP A 22 -4.17 22.14 6.52
C ASP A 22 -3.54 21.54 5.27
N ASP A 23 -2.57 20.64 5.46
CA ASP A 23 -1.76 19.97 4.44
C ASP A 23 -1.56 18.51 4.85
N PHE A 24 -2.06 17.60 4.03
CA PHE A 24 -1.95 16.15 4.22
C PHE A 24 -0.81 15.52 3.41
N SER A 25 0.00 16.32 2.71
CA SER A 25 1.16 15.79 1.99
C SER A 25 2.22 15.33 2.98
N GLY A 26 2.83 14.18 2.70
CA GLY A 26 3.78 13.59 3.64
C GLY A 26 3.93 12.09 3.48
N GLU A 27 4.85 11.56 4.28
CA GLU A 27 5.03 10.12 4.44
C GLU A 27 4.12 9.62 5.57
N TYR A 28 3.45 8.49 5.37
CA TYR A 28 2.53 7.92 6.37
C TYR A 28 3.12 6.67 7.01
N SER A 29 2.91 6.51 8.31
CA SER A 29 3.26 5.26 9.02
C SER A 29 2.25 4.15 8.70
N LEU A 30 2.68 2.89 8.87
CA LEU A 30 1.80 1.74 8.74
C LEU A 30 0.69 1.75 9.80
N ALA A 31 -0.52 1.41 9.38
CA ALA A 31 -1.63 1.13 10.28
C ALA A 31 -1.77 -0.39 10.43
N THR A 32 -1.04 -0.94 11.39
CA THR A 32 -1.05 -2.38 11.67
C THR A 32 -1.52 -2.67 13.08
N THR A 33 -2.23 -3.77 13.23
CA THR A 33 -2.50 -4.41 14.52
C THR A 33 -1.73 -5.72 14.62
N ARG A 34 -1.46 -6.17 15.83
CA ARG A 34 -0.80 -7.46 16.05
C ARG A 34 -1.87 -8.51 16.27
N LEU A 35 -1.79 -9.61 15.52
CA LEU A 35 -2.44 -10.85 15.91
C LEU A 35 -1.74 -11.44 17.15
N THR A 36 -2.33 -12.46 17.75
CA THR A 36 -1.75 -13.18 18.88
C THR A 36 -0.37 -13.74 18.52
N GLY A 37 0.66 -13.39 19.29
CA GLY A 37 2.03 -13.89 19.11
C GLY A 37 3.08 -12.78 18.92
N GLU A 38 4.36 -13.16 19.03
CA GLU A 38 5.48 -12.29 18.68
C GLU A 38 5.76 -12.38 17.18
N TYR A 39 6.04 -11.24 16.55
CA TYR A 39 6.48 -11.19 15.16
C TYR A 39 7.90 -11.75 15.05
N ILE A 40 8.07 -12.78 14.23
CA ILE A 40 9.38 -13.34 13.91
C ILE A 40 9.70 -12.97 12.46
N PRO A 41 10.72 -12.14 12.21
CA PRO A 41 11.08 -11.75 10.84
C PRO A 41 11.58 -12.95 10.04
N ALA A 42 11.39 -12.90 8.73
CA ALA A 42 11.90 -13.93 7.84
C ALA A 42 13.44 -13.92 7.80
N ASP A 43 14.04 -15.09 7.62
CA ASP A 43 15.45 -15.28 7.35
C ASP A 43 15.65 -16.31 6.22
N GLN A 44 16.86 -16.80 5.97
CA GLN A 44 17.10 -17.80 4.93
C GLN A 44 16.57 -19.21 5.29
N ASN A 45 16.20 -19.45 6.55
CA ASN A 45 15.75 -20.74 7.06
C ASN A 45 14.22 -20.82 7.08
N HIS A 46 13.54 -19.71 7.32
CA HIS A 46 12.08 -19.67 7.42
C HIS A 46 11.48 -18.33 6.95
N PRO A 47 10.22 -18.36 6.44
CA PRO A 47 9.47 -17.14 6.17
C PRO A 47 9.07 -16.44 7.48
N ALA A 48 8.50 -15.24 7.35
CA ALA A 48 8.03 -14.51 8.52
C ALA A 48 6.88 -15.25 9.23
N TYR A 49 6.86 -15.18 10.56
CA TYR A 49 5.75 -15.67 11.38
C TYR A 49 5.09 -14.52 12.12
N SER A 50 3.75 -14.58 12.24
CA SER A 50 2.95 -13.57 12.95
C SER A 50 3.18 -12.14 12.42
N ALA A 51 3.29 -11.98 11.09
CA ALA A 51 3.44 -10.68 10.45
C ALA A 51 2.32 -9.72 10.91
N PRO A 52 2.63 -8.44 11.24
CA PRO A 52 1.62 -7.46 11.63
C PRO A 52 0.56 -7.31 10.54
N ILE A 53 -0.71 -7.55 10.88
CA ILE A 53 -1.81 -7.43 9.93
C ILE A 53 -2.27 -5.97 9.80
N PRO A 54 -2.88 -5.58 8.68
CA PRO A 54 -3.51 -4.28 8.54
C PRO A 54 -4.59 -4.06 9.61
N ASP A 55 -4.64 -2.87 10.21
CA ASP A 55 -5.66 -2.52 11.20
C ASP A 55 -6.99 -2.19 10.49
N TYR A 56 -7.90 -3.17 10.50
CA TYR A 56 -9.20 -3.02 9.86
C TYR A 56 -10.03 -1.87 10.44
N ALA A 57 -9.76 -1.39 11.66
CA ALA A 57 -10.51 -0.27 12.23
C ALA A 57 -10.50 0.97 11.33
N TYR A 58 -9.47 1.13 10.49
CA TYR A 58 -9.36 2.22 9.52
C TYR A 58 -10.44 2.21 8.43
N LEU A 59 -11.03 1.05 8.12
CA LEU A 59 -12.15 0.94 7.17
C LEU A 59 -13.50 1.35 7.78
N TYR A 60 -13.62 1.32 9.10
CA TYR A 60 -14.87 1.65 9.81
C TYR A 60 -14.81 2.99 10.53
N ASP A 61 -13.73 3.75 10.39
CA ASP A 61 -13.65 5.04 11.06
C ASP A 61 -14.71 5.99 10.48
N SER A 62 -15.59 6.44 11.37
CA SER A 62 -16.82 7.18 11.06
C SER A 62 -16.57 8.64 10.66
N VAL A 63 -15.34 8.98 10.30
CA VAL A 63 -14.97 10.33 9.90
C VAL A 63 -15.73 10.70 8.63
N THR A 64 -16.46 11.81 8.70
CA THR A 64 -17.12 12.42 7.54
C THR A 64 -16.06 13.17 6.74
N SER A 65 -16.07 13.08 5.39
CA SER A 65 -15.19 13.76 4.40
C SER A 65 -14.09 12.91 3.75
N PHE A 66 -13.34 13.55 2.83
CA PHE A 66 -12.15 13.03 2.13
C PHE A 66 -11.05 12.45 3.05
N VAL A 67 -11.08 12.77 4.35
CA VAL A 67 -10.15 12.19 5.34
C VAL A 67 -10.37 10.70 5.54
N ARG A 68 -11.63 10.24 5.45
CA ARG A 68 -11.93 8.80 5.44
C ARG A 68 -11.20 8.08 4.32
N GLU A 69 -11.05 8.73 3.17
CA GLU A 69 -10.39 8.14 2.02
C GLU A 69 -8.89 7.98 2.24
N LEU A 70 -8.29 8.88 3.01
CA LEU A 70 -6.91 8.73 3.45
C LEU A 70 -6.73 7.52 4.37
N PHE A 71 -7.68 7.23 5.28
CA PHE A 71 -7.63 6.01 6.10
C PHE A 71 -7.73 4.74 5.25
N ASN A 72 -8.61 4.75 4.24
CA ASN A 72 -8.73 3.67 3.27
C ASN A 72 -7.40 3.44 2.52
N TYR A 73 -6.69 4.51 2.15
CA TYR A 73 -5.40 4.39 1.46
C TYR A 73 -4.29 3.91 2.38
N ILE A 74 -4.28 4.32 3.66
CA ILE A 74 -3.37 3.81 4.67
C ILE A 74 -3.62 2.31 4.90
N TYR A 75 -4.88 1.87 4.90
CA TYR A 75 -5.22 0.46 4.98
C TYR A 75 -4.73 -0.31 3.75
N TYR A 76 -5.01 0.18 2.53
CA TYR A 76 -4.50 -0.39 1.27
C TYR A 76 -2.96 -0.52 1.29
N TYR A 77 -2.28 0.54 1.69
CA TYR A 77 -0.83 0.58 1.90
C TYR A 77 -0.33 -0.47 2.92
N SER A 78 -1.07 -0.64 4.01
CA SER A 78 -0.76 -1.62 5.05
C SER A 78 -0.96 -3.05 4.54
N CYS A 79 -1.98 -3.29 3.71
CA CYS A 79 -2.17 -4.57 3.01
C CYS A 79 -0.98 -4.88 2.08
N GLN A 80 -0.53 -3.94 1.25
CA GLN A 80 0.64 -4.15 0.37
C GLN A 80 1.88 -4.55 1.17
N ASN A 81 2.14 -3.91 2.32
CA ASN A 81 3.24 -4.29 3.19
C ASN A 81 3.04 -5.67 3.82
N TYR A 82 1.83 -5.99 4.27
CA TYR A 82 1.52 -7.32 4.80
C TYR A 82 1.79 -8.40 3.76
N VAL A 83 1.33 -8.22 2.53
CA VAL A 83 1.55 -9.19 1.44
C VAL A 83 3.03 -9.42 1.21
N LEU A 84 3.86 -8.37 1.21
CA LEU A 84 5.31 -8.53 1.07
C LEU A 84 5.93 -9.20 2.30
N LEU A 85 5.59 -8.75 3.52
CA LEU A 85 6.14 -9.27 4.76
C LEU A 85 5.83 -10.74 5.00
N ALA A 86 4.56 -11.11 4.83
CA ALA A 86 4.09 -12.48 5.00
C ALA A 86 4.36 -13.32 3.75
N SER A 87 4.62 -12.68 2.60
CA SER A 87 4.60 -13.29 1.27
C SER A 87 3.27 -14.01 0.99
N ASP A 88 2.18 -13.55 1.59
CA ASP A 88 0.87 -14.22 1.67
C ASP A 88 -0.27 -13.20 1.81
N ILE A 89 -1.46 -13.54 1.34
CA ILE A 89 -2.68 -12.72 1.42
C ILE A 89 -3.69 -13.24 2.46
N ARG A 90 -3.54 -14.46 2.98
CA ARG A 90 -4.56 -15.14 3.80
C ARG A 90 -4.89 -14.47 5.12
N GLY A 91 -4.03 -13.58 5.64
CA GLY A 91 -4.33 -12.77 6.82
C GLY A 91 -5.05 -11.46 6.55
N LEU A 92 -5.29 -11.11 5.29
CA LEU A 92 -6.11 -9.96 4.92
C LEU A 92 -7.59 -10.27 5.14
N LYS A 93 -8.36 -9.26 5.60
CA LYS A 93 -9.79 -9.45 5.86
C LYS A 93 -10.63 -9.51 4.58
N ASP A 94 -10.26 -8.71 3.58
CA ASP A 94 -10.94 -8.69 2.29
C ASP A 94 -10.12 -9.50 1.28
N PRO A 95 -10.77 -10.26 0.37
CA PRO A 95 -10.06 -10.99 -0.65
C PRO A 95 -9.43 -10.00 -1.64
N TRP A 96 -8.11 -10.06 -1.78
CA TRP A 96 -7.38 -9.28 -2.77
C TRP A 96 -7.15 -10.11 -4.02
N SER A 97 -7.31 -9.50 -5.19
CA SER A 97 -6.93 -10.10 -6.47
C SER A 97 -5.45 -9.84 -6.78
N GLU A 98 -4.84 -10.67 -7.63
CA GLU A 98 -3.45 -10.48 -8.08
C GLU A 98 -3.23 -9.09 -8.72
N ASP A 99 -4.25 -8.55 -9.39
CA ASP A 99 -4.19 -7.22 -10.00
C ASP A 99 -4.03 -6.09 -8.97
N GLU A 100 -4.42 -6.31 -7.72
CA GLU A 100 -4.25 -5.33 -6.65
C GLU A 100 -2.85 -5.37 -6.04
N ILE A 101 -2.15 -6.50 -6.08
CA ILE A 101 -0.86 -6.73 -5.38
C ILE A 101 0.29 -6.17 -6.18
N PHE A 102 1.13 -5.28 -5.63
CA PHE A 102 2.25 -4.67 -6.36
C PHE A 102 3.23 -5.66 -6.98
N PHE A 103 3.56 -6.74 -6.26
CA PHE A 103 4.54 -7.75 -6.68
C PHE A 103 3.91 -9.16 -6.66
N PRO A 104 3.01 -9.49 -7.60
CA PRO A 104 2.29 -10.76 -7.59
C PRO A 104 3.26 -11.95 -7.75
N ALA A 105 4.33 -11.78 -8.53
CA ALA A 105 5.34 -12.82 -8.71
C ALA A 105 6.00 -13.27 -7.39
N ILE A 106 6.07 -12.41 -6.36
CA ILE A 106 6.61 -12.78 -5.05
C ILE A 106 5.64 -13.72 -4.31
N LEU A 107 4.32 -13.51 -4.47
CA LEU A 107 3.29 -14.38 -3.90
C LEU A 107 3.39 -15.77 -4.53
N ASP A 108 3.52 -15.86 -5.86
CA ASP A 108 3.67 -17.13 -6.57
C ASP A 108 4.86 -17.94 -6.03
N LEU A 109 6.01 -17.27 -5.79
CA LEU A 109 7.19 -17.93 -5.23
C LEU A 109 6.95 -18.50 -3.84
N PHE A 110 6.16 -17.82 -3.04
CA PHE A 110 5.83 -18.30 -1.70
C PHE A 110 4.87 -19.48 -1.74
N GLU A 111 3.82 -19.39 -2.56
CA GLU A 111 2.84 -20.47 -2.73
C GLU A 111 3.49 -21.76 -3.27
N GLU A 112 4.45 -21.63 -4.17
CA GLU A 112 5.26 -22.74 -4.67
C GLU A 112 6.32 -23.24 -3.67
N GLY A 113 6.47 -22.58 -2.51
CA GLY A 113 7.46 -22.92 -1.49
C GLY A 113 8.92 -22.62 -1.90
N LYS A 114 9.10 -21.73 -2.88
CA LYS A 114 10.39 -21.41 -3.52
C LYS A 114 11.02 -20.11 -3.03
N GLY A 115 10.31 -19.24 -2.30
CA GLY A 115 10.92 -18.03 -1.76
C GLY A 115 10.01 -17.20 -0.89
N TRP A 116 10.58 -16.18 -0.27
CA TRP A 116 9.86 -15.19 0.54
C TRP A 116 10.71 -13.92 0.69
N VAL A 117 10.11 -12.84 1.19
CA VAL A 117 10.81 -11.59 1.44
C VAL A 117 11.56 -11.61 2.77
N ILE A 118 12.81 -11.14 2.77
CA ILE A 118 13.62 -10.83 3.94
C ILE A 118 13.86 -9.32 3.97
N THR A 119 13.64 -8.70 5.12
CA THR A 119 13.74 -7.25 5.30
C THR A 119 14.21 -6.92 6.71
N PRO A 120 14.99 -5.83 6.90
CA PRO A 120 15.38 -5.38 8.24
C PRO A 120 14.24 -4.66 8.99
N ASP A 121 13.22 -4.19 8.27
CA ASP A 121 12.07 -3.46 8.81
C ASP A 121 10.77 -4.06 8.27
N THR A 122 9.74 -4.08 9.12
CA THR A 122 8.34 -4.32 8.75
C THR A 122 7.83 -3.41 7.62
N ARG A 123 8.41 -2.21 7.47
CA ARG A 123 8.01 -1.26 6.45
C ARG A 123 8.82 -1.43 5.16
N ILE A 124 8.37 -2.33 4.30
CA ILE A 124 8.98 -2.61 3.00
C ILE A 124 8.62 -1.54 1.96
N LEU A 125 7.38 -1.04 1.98
CA LEU A 125 6.96 0.11 1.18
C LEU A 125 6.74 1.30 2.10
N SER A 126 7.01 2.51 1.63
CA SER A 126 6.69 3.77 2.31
C SER A 126 5.71 4.58 1.48
N LEU A 127 4.49 4.81 1.99
CA LEU A 127 3.48 5.63 1.32
C LEU A 127 3.80 7.11 1.49
N HIS A 128 3.89 7.82 0.37
CA HIS A 128 3.94 9.26 0.30
C HIS A 128 2.71 9.81 -0.41
N VAL A 129 1.96 10.68 0.27
CA VAL A 129 0.95 11.52 -0.37
C VAL A 129 1.64 12.78 -0.89
N LEU A 130 1.48 13.06 -2.19
CA LEU A 130 2.26 14.07 -2.91
C LEU A 130 1.58 15.43 -3.00
N GLU A 131 0.28 15.48 -2.76
CA GLU A 131 -0.54 16.68 -2.80
C GLU A 131 -1.06 16.97 -1.39
N GLY A 132 -1.25 18.24 -1.02
CA GLY A 132 -1.73 18.59 0.32
C GLY A 132 -3.23 18.42 0.53
N ARG A 133 -3.99 18.35 -0.56
CA ARG A 133 -5.45 18.21 -0.61
C ARG A 133 -5.82 17.28 -1.79
N PRO A 134 -6.98 16.60 -1.72
CA PRO A 134 -7.44 15.78 -2.84
C PRO A 134 -7.87 16.65 -4.01
N ARG A 135 -7.88 16.02 -5.19
CA ARG A 135 -8.70 16.47 -6.32
C ARG A 135 -10.08 15.85 -6.18
N ILE A 136 -11.13 16.68 -6.21
CA ILE A 136 -12.52 16.24 -6.05
C ILE A 136 -13.30 16.60 -7.31
N THR A 137 -13.99 15.61 -7.88
CA THR A 137 -14.91 15.80 -9.01
C THR A 137 -16.28 15.28 -8.65
N ASN A 138 -17.31 16.09 -8.88
CA ASN A 138 -18.70 15.78 -8.56
C ASN A 138 -19.55 15.80 -9.84
N SER A 139 -19.78 14.63 -10.41
CA SER A 139 -20.58 14.45 -11.64
C SER A 139 -21.51 13.25 -11.51
N GLY A 140 -22.46 13.31 -10.56
CA GLY A 140 -23.38 12.21 -10.22
C GLY A 140 -22.80 11.19 -9.23
N GLN A 141 -21.49 11.04 -9.20
CA GLN A 141 -20.70 10.38 -8.16
C GLN A 141 -19.65 11.36 -7.63
N GLU A 142 -19.26 11.21 -6.36
CA GLU A 142 -18.13 11.94 -5.79
C GLU A 142 -16.86 11.11 -6.00
N VAL A 143 -15.91 11.67 -6.75
CA VAL A 143 -14.61 11.06 -7.00
C VAL A 143 -13.54 11.87 -6.30
N THR A 144 -12.76 11.20 -5.44
CA THR A 144 -11.63 11.78 -4.72
C THR A 144 -10.35 11.12 -5.19
N GLU A 145 -9.35 11.92 -5.57
CA GLU A 145 -8.07 11.44 -6.10
C GLU A 145 -6.89 12.12 -5.37
N TRP A 146 -5.88 11.33 -5.04
CA TRP A 146 -4.61 11.82 -4.49
C TRP A 146 -3.45 11.20 -5.26
N LYS A 147 -2.53 12.05 -5.71
CA LYS A 147 -1.24 11.55 -6.20
C LYS A 147 -0.43 10.97 -5.04
N VAL A 148 0.05 9.75 -5.23
CA VAL A 148 0.86 9.03 -4.24
C VAL A 148 2.12 8.45 -4.88
N ARG A 149 3.08 8.13 -4.03
CA ARG A 149 4.28 7.39 -4.36
C ARG A 149 4.56 6.37 -3.27
N PHE A 150 4.99 5.16 -3.65
CA PHE A 150 5.49 4.15 -2.74
C PHE A 150 6.98 3.97 -2.97
N ASP A 151 7.80 4.25 -1.96
CA ASP A 151 9.24 3.99 -2.01
C ASP A 151 9.51 2.60 -1.45
N ILE A 152 10.35 1.81 -2.14
CA ILE A 152 10.76 0.49 -1.66
C ILE A 152 11.94 0.64 -0.70
N HIS A 153 11.91 -0.08 0.41
CA HIS A 153 13.04 -0.21 1.30
C HIS A 153 14.23 -0.85 0.56
N PRO A 154 15.39 -0.18 0.43
CA PRO A 154 16.47 -0.62 -0.45
C PRO A 154 17.13 -1.93 -0.02
N GLU A 155 17.01 -2.30 1.25
CA GLU A 155 17.55 -3.56 1.79
C GLU A 155 16.54 -4.71 1.80
N ALA A 156 15.28 -4.48 1.39
CA ALA A 156 14.30 -5.54 1.29
C ALA A 156 14.57 -6.41 0.05
N LYS A 157 14.67 -7.72 0.25
CA LYS A 157 15.11 -8.68 -0.77
C LYS A 157 14.22 -9.92 -0.76
N VAL A 158 14.07 -10.55 -1.91
CA VAL A 158 13.47 -11.88 -2.03
C VAL A 158 14.58 -12.92 -1.89
N TYR A 159 14.41 -13.83 -0.94
CA TYR A 159 15.22 -15.04 -0.85
C TYR A 159 14.62 -16.12 -1.73
N ARG A 160 15.42 -16.66 -2.64
CA ARG A 160 15.08 -17.77 -3.53
C ARG A 160 15.60 -19.06 -2.89
N LYS A 161 14.72 -19.81 -2.23
CA LYS A 161 15.07 -21.05 -1.52
C LYS A 161 15.58 -22.15 -2.47
N ASP A 162 15.12 -22.16 -3.70
CA ASP A 162 15.52 -23.13 -4.72
C ASP A 162 16.92 -22.87 -5.29
N THR A 163 17.39 -21.62 -5.30
CA THR A 163 18.75 -21.26 -5.77
C THR A 163 19.71 -20.87 -4.65
N GLY A 164 19.19 -20.51 -3.47
CA GLY A 164 19.95 -19.95 -2.36
C GLY A 164 20.30 -18.47 -2.52
N GLU A 165 19.77 -17.80 -3.54
CA GLU A 165 20.13 -16.42 -3.88
C GLU A 165 19.24 -15.36 -3.22
N MET A 166 19.77 -14.14 -3.09
CA MET A 166 19.08 -12.97 -2.57
C MET A 166 18.99 -11.92 -3.66
N HIS A 167 17.77 -11.53 -4.04
CA HIS A 167 17.52 -10.57 -5.11
C HIS A 167 16.75 -9.35 -4.58
N PRO A 168 17.06 -8.11 -5.00
CA PRO A 168 16.23 -6.95 -4.70
C PRO A 168 14.77 -7.18 -5.11
N ILE A 169 13.81 -6.71 -4.30
CA ILE A 169 12.36 -6.81 -4.64
C ILE A 169 12.06 -6.19 -6.01
N ALA A 170 12.79 -5.15 -6.38
CA ALA A 170 12.60 -4.45 -7.66
C ALA A 170 12.76 -5.33 -8.90
N GLU A 171 13.51 -6.43 -8.81
CA GLU A 171 13.69 -7.37 -9.93
C GLU A 171 12.43 -8.23 -10.19
N PHE A 172 11.45 -8.20 -9.28
CA PHE A 172 10.18 -8.93 -9.40
C PHE A 172 9.00 -8.04 -9.83
N ASP A 173 9.27 -6.82 -10.29
CA ASP A 173 8.25 -5.97 -10.90
C ASP A 173 7.87 -6.48 -12.30
N THR A 174 6.98 -7.46 -12.34
CA THR A 174 6.47 -8.05 -13.58
C THR A 174 5.46 -7.18 -14.30
N ARG A 175 5.06 -6.05 -13.72
CA ARG A 175 4.01 -5.16 -14.24
C ARG A 175 4.53 -3.79 -14.68
N GLY A 176 5.83 -3.54 -14.56
CA GLY A 176 6.46 -2.29 -14.96
C GLY A 176 5.98 -1.09 -14.15
N LEU A 177 5.65 -1.31 -12.87
CA LEU A 177 5.20 -0.27 -11.95
C LEU A 177 6.34 0.62 -11.44
N LEU A 178 7.57 0.10 -11.41
CA LEU A 178 8.71 0.78 -10.81
C LEU A 178 9.35 1.77 -11.76
N ARG A 179 9.56 2.97 -11.22
CA ARG A 179 10.26 4.07 -11.88
C ARG A 179 11.14 4.75 -10.85
N ASP A 180 12.43 4.76 -11.11
CA ASP A 180 13.44 5.38 -10.24
C ASP A 180 13.40 4.88 -8.78
N GLY A 181 13.10 3.59 -8.58
CA GLY A 181 13.05 2.95 -7.25
C GLY A 181 11.72 3.10 -6.51
N SER A 182 10.70 3.70 -7.15
CA SER A 182 9.39 3.94 -6.53
C SER A 182 8.24 3.58 -7.47
N ILE A 183 7.09 3.29 -6.89
CA ILE A 183 5.82 3.10 -7.61
C ILE A 183 5.04 4.42 -7.51
N HIS A 184 4.74 5.03 -8.64
CA HIS A 184 3.96 6.27 -8.69
C HIS A 184 2.54 5.99 -9.18
N GLY A 185 1.56 6.75 -8.69
CA GLY A 185 0.19 6.64 -9.18
C GLY A 185 -0.79 7.53 -8.45
N THR A 186 -2.07 7.21 -8.62
CA THR A 186 -3.19 7.93 -8.01
C THR A 186 -4.01 6.96 -7.20
N MET A 187 -4.19 7.23 -5.91
CA MET A 187 -5.25 6.59 -5.14
C MET A 187 -6.57 7.27 -5.48
N LYS A 188 -7.56 6.48 -5.83
CA LYS A 188 -8.88 6.94 -6.25
C LYS A 188 -9.96 6.30 -5.41
N THR A 189 -10.85 7.12 -4.87
CA THR A 189 -12.12 6.69 -4.29
C THR A 189 -13.28 7.16 -5.15
N VAL A 190 -14.18 6.24 -5.49
CA VAL A 190 -15.48 6.54 -6.10
C VAL A 190 -16.57 6.28 -5.07
N SER A 191 -17.30 7.33 -4.69
CA SER A 191 -18.41 7.25 -3.74
C SER A 191 -19.75 7.44 -4.46
N THR A 192 -20.59 6.41 -4.37
CA THR A 192 -21.99 6.44 -4.82
C THR A 192 -22.92 6.43 -3.61
N LYS A 193 -24.00 7.21 -3.67
CA LYS A 193 -24.98 7.27 -2.56
C LYS A 193 -25.63 5.90 -2.34
N GLY A 194 -25.49 5.36 -1.12
CA GLY A 194 -26.10 4.09 -0.71
C GLY A 194 -25.26 2.85 -1.01
N GLU A 195 -24.03 3.03 -1.51
CA GLU A 195 -23.08 1.95 -1.80
C GLU A 195 -21.80 2.15 -1.00
N ASN A 196 -21.04 1.07 -0.81
CA ASN A 196 -19.70 1.17 -0.26
C ASN A 196 -18.78 1.85 -1.28
N PRO A 197 -17.87 2.74 -0.84
CA PRO A 197 -16.93 3.38 -1.75
C PRO A 197 -16.00 2.35 -2.39
N ILE A 198 -15.70 2.55 -3.67
CA ILE A 198 -14.71 1.74 -4.40
C ILE A 198 -13.37 2.45 -4.29
N ILE A 199 -12.37 1.78 -3.73
CA ILE A 199 -11.00 2.27 -3.60
C ILE A 199 -10.12 1.54 -4.61
N SER A 200 -9.27 2.28 -5.32
CA SER A 200 -8.36 1.70 -6.31
C SER A 200 -7.06 2.49 -6.39
N PHE A 201 -5.98 1.80 -6.77
CA PHE A 201 -4.72 2.42 -7.14
C PHE A 201 -4.60 2.41 -8.67
N ILE A 202 -4.30 3.56 -9.26
CA ILE A 202 -4.08 3.73 -10.70
C ILE A 202 -2.60 4.06 -10.89
N PRO A 203 -1.77 3.13 -11.41
CA PRO A 203 -0.36 3.39 -11.67
C PRO A 203 -0.14 4.57 -12.63
N GLU A 204 0.93 5.34 -12.44
CA GLU A 204 1.28 6.41 -13.37
C GLU A 204 1.86 5.85 -14.66
N GLY A 205 1.38 6.35 -15.80
CA GLY A 205 1.85 5.93 -17.12
C GLY A 205 1.26 4.62 -17.63
N THR A 206 0.21 4.09 -16.98
CA THR A 206 -0.79 3.29 -17.70
C THR A 206 -1.61 4.25 -18.54
N ASN A 207 -1.32 4.33 -19.84
CA ASN A 207 -2.29 4.86 -20.78
C ASN A 207 -3.48 3.92 -20.71
N ASN A 208 -4.56 4.34 -20.02
CA ASN A 208 -5.87 3.81 -20.32
C ASN A 208 -6.19 4.22 -21.75
N ALA A 209 -5.76 3.42 -22.72
CA ALA A 209 -6.50 3.23 -23.94
C ALA A 209 -7.80 2.51 -23.58
N SER A 210 -8.66 3.18 -22.81
CA SER A 210 -10.09 2.98 -22.98
C SER A 210 -10.38 3.60 -24.33
N GLU A 211 -10.33 2.75 -25.37
CA GLU A 211 -11.05 3.02 -26.60
C GLU A 211 -12.47 3.43 -26.19
N GLU A 212 -12.77 4.73 -26.32
CA GLU A 212 -14.12 5.14 -26.66
C GLU A 212 -14.46 4.41 -27.96
N LYS A 213 -15.00 3.20 -27.85
CA LYS A 213 -15.81 2.64 -28.92
C LYS A 213 -17.13 3.39 -28.91
N THR A 214 -17.10 4.58 -29.51
CA THR A 214 -18.26 5.10 -30.22
C THR A 214 -18.58 4.14 -31.36
N SER A 215 -19.63 3.35 -31.19
CA SER A 215 -20.52 2.89 -32.26
C SER A 215 -21.91 2.63 -31.70
#